data_AF-A0A2S6QR51-F1
#
_entry.id   AF-A0A2S6QR51-F1
#
_cell.length_a   1.000
_cell.length_b   1.000
_cell.length_c   1.000
_cell.angle_alpha   90.00
_cell.angle_beta   90.00
_cell.angle_gamma   90.00
#
_symmetry.space_group_name_H-M   'P 1'
#
loop_
_entity.id
_entity.type
_entity.pdbx_description
1 polymer ?
#
loop_
_entity_poly.entity_id
_entity_poly.type
_entity_poly.pdbx_seq_one_letter_code
_entity_poly.pdbx_strand_id
1 'polypeptide(L)'
;VAKAIETVLAGKSDILTPNRFELSRLTGKPIKTIIHAVRALREITKMGARIALCTSLPLNGSDAIAVVGCNRSDAWAVEVPRLHVEANGAGDCLAAILLARVLNGHNLPQSISFAVSSVHDILKLASTTANELPLVAARDCIVQPTKLFPAVRLNPETYM
;
A
#
# COMPACT_ATOMS: atom_id res chain seq x y z
N VAL A 1 -9.11 16.68 11.58
CA VAL A 1 -9.07 15.33 10.97
C VAL A 1 -7.82 14.56 11.40
N ALA A 2 -6.60 14.99 11.06
CA ALA A 2 -5.38 14.19 11.30
C ALA A 2 -5.13 13.76 12.77
N LYS A 3 -5.41 14.63 13.75
CA LYS A 3 -5.28 14.27 15.18
C LYS A 3 -6.26 13.17 15.61
N ALA A 4 -7.47 13.15 15.06
CA ALA A 4 -8.46 12.11 15.34
C ALA A 4 -8.09 10.76 14.69
N ILE A 5 -7.41 10.79 13.53
CA ILE A 5 -6.88 9.59 12.89
C ILE A 5 -5.85 8.92 13.82
N GLU A 6 -4.91 9.71 14.35
CA GLU A 6 -3.88 9.24 15.28
C GLU A 6 -4.44 8.72 16.60
N THR A 7 -5.32 9.48 17.25
CA THR A 7 -5.69 9.20 18.64
C THR A 7 -6.89 8.27 18.79
N VAL A 8 -7.73 8.13 17.76
CA VAL A 8 -9.02 7.42 17.88
C VAL A 8 -9.24 6.41 16.75
N LEU A 9 -9.02 6.78 15.49
CA LEU A 9 -9.49 5.96 14.36
C LEU A 9 -8.53 4.80 14.04
N ALA A 10 -7.21 5.00 14.18
CA ALA A 10 -6.23 3.94 13.89
C ALA A 10 -6.41 2.70 14.79
N GLY A 11 -6.82 2.88 16.04
CA GLY A 11 -7.10 1.77 16.97
C GLY A 11 -8.46 1.08 16.74
N LYS A 12 -9.32 1.64 15.87
CA LYS A 12 -10.66 1.11 15.58
C LYS A 12 -10.80 0.51 14.17
N SER A 13 -9.80 0.67 13.32
CA SER A 13 -9.86 0.18 11.94
C SER A 13 -9.45 -1.29 11.85
N ASP A 14 -10.16 -2.07 11.04
CA ASP A 14 -9.72 -3.44 10.70
C ASP A 14 -8.61 -3.44 9.65
N ILE A 15 -8.64 -2.46 8.74
CA ILE A 15 -7.66 -2.23 7.67
C ILE A 15 -7.20 -0.78 7.74
N LEU A 16 -5.88 -0.55 7.75
CA LEU A 16 -5.29 0.79 7.71
C LEU A 16 -4.30 0.91 6.55
N THR A 17 -4.39 1.97 5.76
CA THR A 17 -3.60 2.14 4.53
C THR A 17 -2.84 3.47 4.47
N PRO A 18 -2.03 3.84 5.49
CA PRO A 18 -1.27 5.08 5.44
C PRO A 18 -0.22 5.06 4.32
N ASN A 19 0.09 6.23 3.79
CA ASN A 19 1.34 6.43 3.05
C ASN A 19 2.55 6.50 4.00
N ARG A 20 3.79 6.57 3.48
CA ARG A 20 5.00 6.60 4.34
C ARG A 20 5.02 7.76 5.35
N PHE A 21 4.48 8.92 4.99
CA PHE A 21 4.52 10.11 5.84
C PHE A 21 3.49 10.01 6.95
N GLU A 22 2.28 9.56 6.62
CA GLU A 22 1.23 9.26 7.59
C GLU A 22 1.67 8.15 8.54
N LEU A 23 2.30 7.08 8.03
CA LEU A 23 2.83 6.01 8.86
C LEU A 23 3.90 6.53 9.80
N SER A 24 4.83 7.36 9.28
CA SER A 24 5.89 7.99 10.09
C SER A 24 5.30 8.84 11.21
N ARG A 25 4.24 9.59 10.90
CA ARG A 25 3.53 10.45 11.84
C ARG A 25 2.75 9.65 12.89
N LEU A 26 2.06 8.59 12.49
CA LEU A 26 1.32 7.69 13.38
C LEU A 26 2.21 7.01 14.41
N THR A 27 3.43 6.61 14.02
CA THR A 27 4.34 5.86 14.92
C THR A 27 5.44 6.74 15.53
N GLY A 28 5.55 8.01 15.13
CA GLY A 28 6.64 8.90 15.55
C GLY A 28 8.03 8.46 15.11
N LYS A 29 8.13 7.66 14.03
CA LYS A 29 9.40 7.03 13.57
C LYS A 29 9.66 7.32 12.10
N PRO A 30 10.92 7.54 11.68
CA PRO A 30 11.23 7.77 10.28
C PRO A 30 11.09 6.48 9.44
N ILE A 31 10.31 6.54 8.35
CA ILE A 31 10.12 5.40 7.43
C ILE A 31 10.98 5.61 6.18
N LYS A 32 12.14 4.95 6.15
CA LYS A 32 13.15 5.09 5.06
C LYS A 32 13.47 3.78 4.34
N THR A 33 13.09 2.65 4.92
CA THR A 33 13.39 1.30 4.42
C THR A 33 12.19 0.39 4.64
N ILE A 34 12.15 -0.74 3.93
CA ILE A 34 11.11 -1.75 4.11
C ILE A 34 11.06 -2.21 5.58
N ILE A 35 12.22 -2.41 6.22
CA ILE A 35 12.31 -2.82 7.63
C ILE A 35 11.67 -1.76 8.55
N HIS A 36 11.90 -0.47 8.31
CA HIS A 36 11.25 0.59 9.09
C HIS A 36 9.73 0.54 8.93
N ALA A 37 9.25 0.35 7.70
CA ALA A 37 7.82 0.26 7.42
C ALA A 37 7.20 -0.95 8.14
N VAL A 38 7.81 -2.14 8.06
CA VAL A 38 7.31 -3.34 8.74
C VAL A 38 7.23 -3.11 10.25
N ARG A 39 8.28 -2.60 10.89
CA ARG A 39 8.29 -2.34 12.34
C ARG A 39 7.16 -1.38 12.76
N ALA A 40 6.97 -0.30 12.01
CA ALA A 40 5.88 0.65 12.26
C ALA A 40 4.48 0.01 12.05
N LEU A 41 4.28 -0.76 10.99
CA LEU A 41 3.01 -1.44 10.73
C LEU A 41 2.71 -2.52 11.78
N ARG A 42 3.73 -3.19 12.32
CA ARG A 42 3.55 -4.15 13.43
C ARG A 42 3.07 -3.49 14.71
N GLU A 43 3.48 -2.25 14.98
CA GLU A 43 2.96 -1.48 16.12
C GLU A 43 1.47 -1.17 15.93
N ILE A 44 1.09 -0.73 14.72
CA ILE A 44 -0.31 -0.45 14.38
C ILE A 44 -1.19 -1.70 14.46
N THR A 45 -0.73 -2.84 13.94
CA THR A 45 -1.51 -4.09 14.00
C THR A 45 -1.68 -4.62 15.42
N LYS A 46 -0.72 -4.35 16.33
CA LYS A 46 -0.86 -4.64 17.77
C LYS A 46 -1.90 -3.73 18.45
N MET A 47 -2.17 -2.54 17.91
CA MET A 47 -3.17 -1.60 18.44
C MET A 47 -4.62 -1.94 18.04
N GLY A 48 -4.83 -2.87 17.09
CA GLY A 48 -6.16 -3.35 16.74
C GLY A 48 -6.33 -3.76 15.29
N ALA A 49 -5.62 -3.11 14.37
CA ALA A 49 -5.74 -3.37 12.94
C ALA A 49 -5.35 -4.81 12.58
N ARG A 50 -6.20 -5.49 11.81
CA ARG A 50 -5.91 -6.84 11.31
C ARG A 50 -4.95 -6.79 10.13
N ILE A 51 -5.06 -5.74 9.32
CA ILE A 51 -4.23 -5.47 8.16
C ILE A 51 -3.76 -4.02 8.22
N ALA A 52 -2.47 -3.77 8.00
CA ALA A 52 -1.92 -2.42 7.87
C ALA A 52 -0.94 -2.36 6.69
N LEU A 53 -1.00 -1.28 5.90
CA LEU A 53 -0.14 -1.07 4.73
C LEU A 53 0.68 0.23 4.84
N CYS A 54 1.87 0.24 4.26
CA CYS A 54 2.56 1.44 3.81
C CYS A 54 2.36 1.53 2.29
N THR A 55 1.48 2.42 1.83
CA THR A 55 0.99 2.45 0.44
C THR A 55 1.98 2.99 -0.58
N SER A 56 3.06 3.64 -0.14
CA SER A 56 4.14 4.09 -1.02
C SER A 56 5.45 4.31 -0.26
N LEU A 57 6.47 3.54 -0.61
CA LEU A 57 7.82 3.67 -0.05
C LEU A 57 8.86 3.67 -1.20
N PRO A 58 9.53 4.80 -1.48
CA PRO A 58 10.65 4.83 -2.40
C PRO A 58 11.79 3.93 -1.92
N LEU A 59 12.41 3.18 -2.84
CA LEU A 59 13.54 2.30 -2.55
C LEU A 59 14.87 2.99 -2.86
N ASN A 60 15.75 3.09 -1.86
CA ASN A 60 17.05 3.74 -2.05
C ASN A 60 17.91 2.96 -3.06
N GLY A 61 18.57 3.67 -3.97
CA GLY A 61 19.47 3.06 -4.96
C GLY A 61 18.76 2.39 -6.14
N SER A 62 17.44 2.54 -6.28
CA SER A 62 16.68 2.06 -7.45
C SER A 62 15.53 3.02 -7.78
N ASP A 63 15.10 3.05 -9.05
CA ASP A 63 13.92 3.81 -9.45
C ASP A 63 12.64 2.98 -9.28
N ALA A 64 12.38 2.60 -8.03
CA ALA A 64 11.29 1.71 -7.66
C ALA A 64 10.57 2.19 -6.40
N ILE A 65 9.31 1.79 -6.29
CA ILE A 65 8.46 2.01 -5.13
C ILE A 65 7.99 0.65 -4.61
N ALA A 66 8.02 0.49 -3.29
CA ALA A 66 7.42 -0.64 -2.60
C ALA A 66 6.09 -0.25 -1.95
N VAL A 67 5.15 -1.20 -1.96
CA VAL A 67 4.00 -1.24 -1.05
C VAL A 67 4.24 -2.37 -0.06
N VAL A 68 4.21 -2.04 1.22
CA VAL A 68 4.48 -3.01 2.30
C VAL A 68 3.18 -3.26 3.04
N GLY A 69 2.80 -4.52 3.23
CA GLY A 69 1.59 -4.90 3.97
C GLY A 69 1.92 -5.88 5.10
N CYS A 70 1.28 -5.70 6.25
CA CYS A 70 1.39 -6.59 7.39
C CYS A 70 -0.01 -7.09 7.80
N ASN A 71 -0.08 -8.35 8.23
CA ASN A 71 -1.12 -8.82 9.12
C ASN A 71 -0.50 -9.10 10.51
N ARG A 72 -1.22 -9.79 11.40
CA ARG A 72 -0.72 -10.09 12.76
C ARG A 72 0.54 -10.97 12.79
N SER A 73 0.70 -11.87 11.83
CA SER A 73 1.80 -12.86 11.80
C SER A 73 2.93 -12.47 10.86
N ASP A 74 2.60 -11.87 9.73
CA ASP A 74 3.43 -11.84 8.54
C ASP A 74 3.45 -10.48 7.87
N ALA A 75 4.54 -10.24 7.13
CA ALA A 75 4.74 -9.05 6.33
C ALA A 75 5.13 -9.43 4.89
N TRP A 76 4.66 -8.62 3.95
CA TRP A 76 4.96 -8.76 2.53
C TRP A 76 5.30 -7.41 1.91
N ALA A 77 6.12 -7.43 0.86
CA ALA A 77 6.37 -6.28 0.01
C ALA A 77 6.02 -6.61 -1.44
N VAL A 78 5.45 -5.64 -2.15
CA VAL A 78 5.31 -5.64 -3.60
C VAL A 78 6.14 -4.48 -4.12
N GLU A 79 7.09 -4.76 -5.00
CA GLU A 79 7.95 -3.75 -5.61
C GLU A 79 7.54 -3.53 -7.07
N VAL A 80 7.45 -2.26 -7.46
CA VAL A 80 7.12 -1.86 -8.83
C VAL A 80 8.08 -0.77 -9.32
N PRO A 81 8.36 -0.71 -10.64
CA PRO A 81 9.07 0.43 -11.22
C PRO A 81 8.31 1.72 -10.93
N ARG A 82 9.06 2.76 -10.57
CA ARG A 82 8.47 4.08 -10.33
C ARG A 82 7.98 4.67 -11.64
N LEU A 83 6.76 5.19 -11.62
CA LEU A 83 6.21 5.99 -12.72
C LEU A 83 6.32 7.47 -12.34
N HIS A 84 6.85 8.27 -13.25
CA HIS A 84 7.01 9.71 -13.09
C HIS A 84 5.76 10.44 -13.60
N VAL A 85 4.62 10.13 -12.99
CA VAL A 85 3.32 10.73 -13.30
C VAL A 85 2.73 11.34 -12.04
N GLU A 86 2.07 12.49 -12.19
CA GLU A 86 1.31 13.12 -11.12
C GLU A 86 -0.16 12.81 -11.34
N ALA A 87 -0.75 12.00 -10.45
CA ALA A 87 -2.17 11.67 -10.50
C ALA A 87 -2.74 11.62 -9.09
N ASN A 88 -3.86 12.31 -8.89
CA ASN A 88 -4.59 12.29 -7.62
C ASN A 88 -5.41 11.00 -7.49
N GLY A 89 -5.62 10.52 -6.26
CA GLY A 89 -6.50 9.37 -6.00
C GLY A 89 -5.85 7.99 -6.16
N ALA A 90 -4.54 7.88 -6.43
CA ALA A 90 -3.87 6.57 -6.51
C ALA A 90 -3.94 5.77 -5.21
N GLY A 91 -3.85 6.47 -4.07
CA GLY A 91 -4.05 5.87 -2.74
C GLY A 91 -5.48 5.39 -2.52
N ASP A 92 -6.48 6.17 -2.95
CA ASP A 92 -7.90 5.79 -2.85
C ASP A 92 -8.22 4.58 -3.73
N CYS A 93 -7.69 4.56 -4.95
CA CYS A 93 -7.82 3.44 -5.86
C CYS A 93 -7.18 2.16 -5.29
N LEU A 94 -5.96 2.27 -4.73
CA LEU A 94 -5.28 1.15 -4.08
C LEU A 94 -6.12 0.62 -2.90
N ALA A 95 -6.62 1.50 -2.03
CA ALA A 95 -7.42 1.12 -0.86
C ALA A 95 -8.74 0.46 -1.27
N ALA A 96 -9.43 1.00 -2.27
CA ALA A 96 -10.69 0.46 -2.77
C ALA A 96 -10.51 -0.95 -3.38
N ILE A 97 -9.51 -1.12 -4.25
CA ILE A 97 -9.23 -2.42 -4.87
C ILE A 97 -8.79 -3.42 -3.81
N LEU A 98 -7.89 -3.04 -2.89
CA LEU A 98 -7.48 -3.91 -1.79
C LEU A 98 -8.68 -4.38 -0.96
N LEU A 99 -9.55 -3.45 -0.54
CA LEU A 99 -10.74 -3.77 0.24
C LEU A 99 -11.65 -4.73 -0.52
N ALA A 100 -11.91 -4.48 -1.80
CA ALA A 100 -12.71 -5.37 -2.63
C ALA A 100 -12.12 -6.79 -2.69
N ARG A 101 -10.80 -6.92 -2.83
CA ARG A 101 -10.13 -8.24 -2.84
C ARG A 101 -10.29 -8.96 -1.49
N VAL A 102 -10.09 -8.26 -0.38
CA VAL A 102 -10.25 -8.82 0.98
C VAL A 102 -11.71 -9.26 1.22
N LEU A 103 -12.69 -8.44 0.84
CA LEU A 103 -14.12 -8.78 0.98
C LEU A 103 -14.53 -9.98 0.12
N ASN A 104 -13.84 -10.22 -1.00
CA ASN A 104 -14.01 -11.42 -1.83
C ASN A 104 -13.20 -12.64 -1.35
N GLY A 105 -12.66 -12.60 -0.12
CA GLY A 105 -12.01 -13.76 0.52
C GLY A 105 -10.56 -14.00 0.12
N HIS A 106 -9.92 -13.07 -0.60
CA HIS A 106 -8.50 -13.19 -0.91
C HIS A 106 -7.62 -12.89 0.30
N ASN A 107 -6.52 -13.62 0.42
CA ASN A 107 -5.54 -13.37 1.49
C ASN A 107 -4.73 -12.09 1.20
N LEU A 108 -3.99 -11.61 2.21
CA LEU A 108 -3.22 -10.36 2.09
C LEU A 108 -2.22 -10.36 0.91
N PRO A 109 -1.33 -11.36 0.72
CA PRO A 109 -0.37 -11.32 -0.39
C PRO A 109 -1.05 -11.28 -1.76
N GLN A 110 -2.15 -12.03 -1.95
CA GLN A 110 -2.94 -11.97 -3.17
C GLN A 110 -3.58 -10.60 -3.38
N SER A 111 -4.13 -10.02 -2.30
CA SER A 111 -4.85 -8.75 -2.35
C SER A 111 -3.92 -7.57 -2.65
N ILE A 112 -2.76 -7.50 -1.98
CA ILE A 112 -1.78 -6.42 -2.22
C ILE A 112 -1.14 -6.55 -3.60
N SER A 113 -0.80 -7.76 -4.04
CA SER A 113 -0.21 -8.00 -5.36
C SER A 113 -1.15 -7.53 -6.46
N PHE A 114 -2.43 -7.89 -6.37
CA PHE A 114 -3.44 -7.48 -7.32
C PHE A 114 -3.67 -5.97 -7.30
N ALA A 115 -3.87 -5.36 -6.12
CA ALA A 115 -4.16 -3.93 -6.00
C ALA A 115 -3.01 -3.06 -6.53
N VAL A 116 -1.77 -3.38 -6.15
CA VAL A 116 -0.58 -2.65 -6.61
C VAL A 116 -0.41 -2.77 -8.13
N SER A 117 -0.59 -3.97 -8.66
CA SER A 117 -0.49 -4.21 -10.10
C SER A 117 -1.56 -3.44 -10.90
N SER A 118 -2.79 -3.42 -10.40
CA SER A 118 -3.90 -2.70 -11.04
C SER A 118 -3.65 -1.19 -11.05
N VAL A 119 -3.24 -0.62 -9.92
CA VAL A 119 -2.92 0.81 -9.82
C VAL A 119 -1.72 1.17 -10.70
N HIS A 120 -0.70 0.32 -10.78
CA HIS A 120 0.45 0.52 -11.67
C HIS A 120 0.03 0.60 -13.14
N ASP A 121 -0.88 -0.27 -13.57
CA ASP A 121 -1.44 -0.24 -14.91
C ASP A 121 -2.29 1.01 -15.19
N ILE A 122 -3.14 1.41 -14.26
CA ILE A 122 -3.94 2.63 -14.38
C ILE A 122 -3.04 3.86 -14.51
N LEU A 123 -1.97 3.93 -13.69
CA LEU A 123 -1.02 5.04 -13.72
C LEU A 123 -0.21 5.10 -15.02
N LYS A 124 0.07 3.96 -15.67
CA LYS A 124 0.69 3.95 -17.01
C LYS A 124 -0.18 4.60 -18.09
N LEU A 125 -1.49 4.65 -17.88
CA LEU A 125 -2.44 5.29 -18.78
C LEU A 125 -2.72 6.75 -18.42
N ALA A 126 -2.22 7.23 -17.28
CA ALA A 126 -2.45 8.60 -16.83
C ALA A 126 -1.79 9.61 -17.77
N SER A 127 -2.50 10.72 -18.03
CA SER A 127 -1.96 11.80 -18.84
C SER A 127 -0.89 12.56 -18.06
N THR A 128 0.15 13.03 -18.75
CA THR A 128 1.12 13.97 -18.17
C THR A 128 0.58 15.41 -18.06
N THR A 129 -0.57 15.70 -18.68
CA THR A 129 -1.17 17.04 -18.71
C THR A 129 -2.39 17.20 -17.81
N ALA A 130 -2.87 16.11 -17.19
CA ALA A 130 -4.02 16.12 -16.30
C ALA A 130 -3.74 15.28 -15.05
N ASN A 131 -3.95 15.86 -13.87
CA ASN A 131 -3.66 15.23 -12.59
C ASN A 131 -4.75 14.25 -12.12
N GLU A 132 -5.41 13.57 -13.06
CA GLU A 132 -6.57 12.70 -12.83
C GLU A 132 -6.26 11.25 -13.23
N LEU A 133 -6.81 10.29 -12.47
CA LEU A 133 -6.72 8.88 -12.83
C LEU A 133 -7.73 8.54 -13.93
N PRO A 134 -7.31 7.89 -15.03
CA PRO A 134 -8.18 7.55 -16.14
C PRO A 134 -9.00 6.27 -15.84
N LEU A 135 -9.73 6.24 -14.73
CA LEU A 135 -10.40 5.03 -14.21
C LEU A 135 -11.34 4.36 -15.21
N VAL A 136 -12.09 5.14 -15.99
CA VAL A 136 -13.02 4.60 -17.00
C VAL A 136 -12.26 3.96 -18.16
N ALA A 137 -11.19 4.61 -18.64
CA ALA A 137 -10.37 4.08 -19.72
C ALA A 137 -9.56 2.86 -19.26
N ALA A 138 -9.15 2.82 -17.99
CA ALA A 138 -8.38 1.76 -17.37
C ALA A 138 -9.23 0.69 -16.67
N ARG A 139 -10.55 0.65 -16.91
CA ARG A 139 -11.48 -0.24 -16.19
C ARG A 139 -11.09 -1.72 -16.28
N ASP A 140 -10.52 -2.15 -17.40
CA ASP A 140 -10.12 -3.53 -17.61
C ASP A 140 -8.93 -3.88 -16.71
N CYS A 141 -8.02 -2.92 -16.46
CA CYS A 141 -6.90 -3.09 -15.53
C CYS A 141 -7.34 -3.20 -14.06
N ILE A 142 -8.50 -2.65 -13.69
CA ILE A 142 -9.10 -2.79 -12.35
C ILE A 142 -9.58 -4.23 -12.14
N VAL A 143 -10.13 -4.86 -13.18
CA VAL A 143 -10.66 -6.23 -13.14
C VAL A 143 -9.54 -7.25 -13.33
N GLN A 144 -8.57 -6.95 -14.18
CA GLN A 144 -7.47 -7.84 -14.54
C GLN A 144 -6.23 -7.02 -14.90
N PRO A 145 -5.25 -6.88 -13.98
CA PRO A 145 -3.99 -6.23 -14.31
C PRO A 145 -3.24 -7.04 -15.39
N THR A 146 -2.62 -6.33 -16.32
CA THR A 146 -1.87 -6.87 -17.46
C THR A 146 -0.59 -7.60 -17.02
N LYS A 147 -0.03 -7.19 -15.88
CA LYS A 147 1.12 -7.83 -15.24
C LYS A 147 0.92 -7.89 -13.73
N LEU A 148 1.07 -9.08 -13.15
CA LEU A 148 1.10 -9.23 -11.69
C LEU A 148 2.53 -9.04 -11.16
N PHE A 149 2.68 -8.09 -10.25
CA PHE A 149 3.87 -7.94 -9.41
C PHE A 149 3.69 -8.78 -8.14
N PRO A 150 4.56 -9.76 -7.88
CA PRO A 150 4.35 -10.70 -6.79
C PRO A 150 4.55 -10.04 -5.42
N ALA A 151 3.73 -10.46 -4.46
CA ALA A 151 3.98 -10.17 -3.05
C ALA A 151 5.06 -11.11 -2.52
N VAL A 152 6.20 -10.56 -2.12
CA VAL A 152 7.31 -11.31 -1.52
C VAL A 152 7.16 -11.29 -0.01
N ARG A 153 7.11 -12.47 0.63
CA ARG A 153 7.08 -12.58 2.09
C ARG A 153 8.44 -12.16 2.66
N LEU A 154 8.42 -11.29 3.65
CA LEU A 154 9.64 -10.79 4.30
C LEU A 154 10.04 -11.73 5.44
N ASN A 155 11.34 -12.04 5.54
CA ASN A 155 11.87 -12.89 6.60
C ASN A 155 11.69 -12.21 7.98
N PRO A 156 10.94 -12.81 8.92
CA PRO A 156 10.75 -12.28 10.27
C PRO A 156 12.03 -11.88 11.01
N GLU A 157 13.13 -12.61 10.82
CA GLU A 157 14.41 -12.32 11.46
C GLU A 157 15.01 -10.96 11.04
N THR A 158 14.59 -10.43 9.89
CA THR A 158 15.10 -9.14 9.36
C THR A 158 14.43 -7.92 9.99
N TYR A 159 13.32 -8.10 10.71
CA TYR A 159 12.54 -6.99 11.28
C TYR A 159 12.04 -7.22 12.71
N MET A 160 12.25 -8.39 13.30
CA MET A 160 12.23 -8.57 14.76
C MET A 160 13.36 -7.78 15.43
#